data_AF-A0A1G5XAL4-F1
#
_entry.id   AF-A0A1G5XAL4-F1
#
_cell.length_a   1.000
_cell.length_b   1.000
_cell.length_c   1.000
_cell.angle_alpha   90.00
_cell.angle_beta   90.00
_cell.angle_gamma   90.00
#
_symmetry.space_group_name_H-M   'P 1'
#
loop_
_entity.id
_entity.type
_entity.pdbx_description
1 polymer ?
#
loop_
_entity_poly.entity_id
_entity_poly.type
_entity_poly.pdbx_seq_one_letter_code
_entity_poly.pdbx_strand_id
1 'polypeptide(L)'
;MPQDADRNPAAPGLFALVAAASLSSSQLSTAALFDCQSCGACCSYSAEWPRFSTEDDAQLDRIPAKYVAANESGMRCEGVRCSALSGEVGKSTACGIYEVRPDVCRACMPGDDDCLMARHAHGLPTT
;
A
#
# COMPACT_ATOMS: atom_id res chain seq x y z
N MET A 1 2.14 -49.87 -57.06
CA MET A 1 2.22 -50.70 -55.84
C MET A 1 3.68 -50.75 -55.43
N PRO A 2 4.10 -50.52 -54.16
CA PRO A 2 3.49 -49.87 -52.99
C PRO A 2 4.26 -48.55 -52.61
N GLN A 3 3.61 -47.49 -52.14
CA GLN A 3 3.29 -47.13 -50.72
C GLN A 3 4.52 -46.70 -49.93
N ASP A 4 4.69 -45.40 -49.68
CA ASP A 4 4.13 -44.62 -48.56
C ASP A 4 5.19 -44.48 -47.48
N ALA A 5 5.51 -43.23 -47.11
CA ALA A 5 5.58 -42.81 -45.72
C ALA A 5 6.06 -41.36 -45.61
N ASP A 6 5.15 -40.53 -45.11
CA ASP A 6 5.43 -39.76 -43.90
C ASP A 6 6.47 -38.63 -43.98
N ARG A 7 6.00 -37.39 -44.19
CA ARG A 7 6.03 -36.35 -43.14
C ARG A 7 5.62 -34.97 -43.64
N ASN A 8 4.44 -34.55 -43.21
CA ASN A 8 4.16 -33.15 -42.92
C ASN A 8 4.83 -32.79 -41.58
N PRO A 9 5.46 -31.62 -41.45
CA PRO A 9 5.00 -30.77 -40.35
C PRO A 9 4.94 -29.27 -40.66
N ALA A 10 3.92 -28.68 -40.03
CA ALA A 10 3.87 -27.35 -39.43
C ALA A 10 3.58 -26.15 -40.34
N ALA A 11 2.29 -25.80 -40.30
CA ALA A 11 1.74 -24.48 -40.59
C ALA A 11 2.29 -23.39 -39.63
N PRO A 12 2.12 -22.10 -39.98
CA PRO A 12 2.90 -21.00 -39.44
C PRO A 12 2.28 -20.32 -38.21
N GLY A 13 3.17 -19.74 -37.38
CA GLY A 13 2.99 -18.42 -36.77
C GLY A 13 1.94 -18.26 -35.66
N LEU A 14 2.29 -18.62 -34.42
CA LEU A 14 1.66 -18.01 -33.24
C LEU A 14 2.23 -16.59 -33.04
N PHE A 15 1.54 -15.58 -33.55
CA PHE A 15 1.69 -14.19 -33.11
C PHE A 15 0.37 -13.72 -32.50
N ALA A 16 0.21 -13.93 -31.20
CA ALA A 16 -0.76 -13.29 -30.31
C ALA A 16 -0.29 -13.66 -28.88
N LEU A 17 -0.04 -12.78 -27.92
CA LEU A 17 -0.83 -11.64 -27.47
C LEU A 17 0.11 -10.69 -26.70
N VAL A 18 0.10 -9.41 -27.04
CA VAL A 18 0.54 -8.35 -26.11
C VAL A 18 -0.65 -8.08 -25.18
N ALA A 19 -0.59 -8.61 -23.97
CA ALA A 19 -1.51 -8.24 -22.91
C ALA A 19 -1.13 -6.84 -22.40
N ALA A 20 -1.68 -5.80 -23.03
CA ALA A 20 -1.78 -4.49 -22.40
C ALA A 20 -2.78 -4.63 -21.25
N ALA A 21 -2.26 -4.74 -20.02
CA ALA A 21 -3.08 -4.74 -18.83
C ALA A 21 -3.79 -3.39 -18.70
N SER A 22 -5.08 -3.39 -18.98
CA SER A 22 -6.01 -2.31 -18.70
C SER A 22 -6.03 -2.01 -17.21
N LEU A 23 -5.26 -1.02 -16.76
CA LEU A 23 -5.49 -0.39 -15.47
C LEU A 23 -6.85 0.31 -15.55
N SER A 24 -7.84 -0.35 -14.95
CA SER A 24 -9.25 -0.02 -15.04
C SER A 24 -9.55 1.33 -14.40
N SER A 25 -10.32 2.19 -15.09
CA SER A 25 -10.73 3.52 -14.63
C SER A 25 -11.41 3.54 -13.25
N SER A 26 -11.90 2.39 -12.76
CA SER A 26 -12.54 2.27 -11.45
C SER A 26 -11.58 2.41 -10.25
N GLN A 27 -10.29 2.09 -10.40
CA GLN A 27 -9.31 2.18 -9.29
C GLN A 27 -8.89 3.61 -8.96
N LEU A 28 -8.92 4.51 -9.96
CA LEU A 28 -8.59 5.92 -9.76
C LEU A 28 -9.67 6.64 -8.92
N SER A 29 -10.92 6.20 -9.03
CA SER A 29 -12.07 6.80 -8.34
C SER A 29 -12.06 6.52 -6.83
N THR A 30 -11.63 5.33 -6.39
CA THR A 30 -11.60 4.97 -4.96
C THR A 30 -10.51 5.73 -4.21
N ALA A 31 -9.32 5.88 -4.80
CA ALA A 31 -8.25 6.68 -4.20
C ALA A 31 -8.60 8.18 -4.11
N ALA A 32 -9.43 8.67 -5.04
CA ALA A 32 -9.94 10.05 -5.00
C ALA A 32 -11.02 10.26 -3.91
N LEU A 33 -11.76 9.22 -3.52
CA LEU A 33 -12.75 9.28 -2.44
C LEU A 33 -12.10 9.26 -1.04
N PHE A 34 -10.99 8.54 -0.90
CA PHE A 34 -10.28 8.40 0.37
C PHE A 34 -8.98 9.20 0.36
N ASP A 35 -9.06 10.47 0.74
CA ASP A 35 -7.87 11.29 0.90
C ASP A 35 -7.22 11.10 2.29
N CYS A 36 -6.05 10.49 2.32
CA CYS A 36 -5.24 10.34 3.53
C CYS A 36 -4.86 11.68 4.17
N GLN A 37 -4.64 12.73 3.37
CA GLN A 37 -4.31 14.07 3.88
C GLN A 37 -5.51 14.74 4.56
N SER A 38 -6.74 14.32 4.28
CA SER A 38 -7.93 14.80 4.98
C SER A 38 -8.22 14.07 6.30
N CYS A 39 -7.84 12.78 6.42
CA CYS A 39 -8.29 11.95 7.54
C CYS A 39 -7.20 11.56 8.55
N GLY A 40 -6.02 11.12 8.13
CA GLY A 40 -4.98 10.60 9.02
C GLY A 40 -5.38 9.39 9.89
N ALA A 41 -6.48 8.70 9.58
CA ALA A 41 -7.09 7.68 10.45
C ALA A 41 -6.15 6.51 10.77
N CYS A 42 -5.55 5.88 9.75
CA CYS A 42 -4.66 4.73 9.95
C CYS A 42 -3.44 5.08 10.81
N CYS A 43 -2.94 6.32 10.71
CA CYS A 43 -1.81 6.82 11.49
C CYS A 43 -2.16 7.13 12.96
N SER A 44 -3.43 7.02 13.36
CA SER A 44 -3.90 7.29 14.72
C SER A 44 -4.76 6.18 15.31
N TYR A 45 -4.74 4.98 14.71
CA TYR A 45 -5.60 3.87 15.08
C TYR A 45 -5.04 3.01 16.22
N SER A 46 -3.78 2.57 16.12
CA SER A 46 -3.16 1.68 17.11
C SER A 46 -1.65 1.89 17.21
N ALA A 47 -1.11 1.76 18.42
CA ALA A 47 0.34 1.76 18.66
C ALA A 47 1.05 0.54 18.06
N GLU A 48 0.30 -0.53 17.80
CA GLU A 48 0.83 -1.77 17.25
C GLU A 48 0.89 -1.75 15.72
N TRP A 49 0.51 -0.64 15.09
CA TRP A 49 0.46 -0.48 13.64
C TRP A 49 1.10 0.87 13.28
N PRO A 50 2.02 0.95 12.29
CA PRO A 50 2.68 -0.12 11.52
C PRO A 50 3.87 -0.79 12.24
N ARG A 51 3.95 -2.12 12.16
CA ARG A 51 5.12 -2.92 12.62
C ARG A 51 6.09 -3.18 11.47
N PHE A 52 7.38 -3.12 11.75
CA PHE A 52 8.41 -3.59 10.83
C PHE A 52 8.56 -5.09 11.02
N SER A 53 8.16 -5.89 10.03
CA SER A 53 8.22 -7.36 10.12
C SER A 53 8.84 -8.03 8.91
N THR A 54 8.89 -7.37 7.76
CA THR A 54 9.30 -7.97 6.48
C THR A 54 10.28 -7.12 5.67
N GLU A 55 10.67 -5.96 6.18
CA GLU A 55 11.53 -4.99 5.47
C GLU A 55 13.01 -5.23 5.80
N ASP A 56 13.89 -4.97 4.83
CA ASP A 56 15.35 -5.02 5.03
C ASP A 56 15.84 -3.83 5.87
N ASP A 57 16.85 -4.07 6.71
CA ASP A 57 17.43 -3.07 7.61
C ASP A 57 17.88 -1.80 6.86
N ALA A 58 18.46 -1.94 5.65
CA ALA A 58 18.88 -0.79 4.86
C ALA A 58 17.72 0.08 4.35
N GLN A 59 16.50 -0.47 4.28
CA GLN A 59 15.30 0.31 3.99
C GLN A 59 14.84 1.08 5.23
N LEU A 60 14.83 0.41 6.39
CA LEU A 60 14.40 0.97 7.66
C LEU A 60 15.37 2.06 8.16
N ASP A 61 16.67 1.92 7.91
CA ASP A 61 17.71 2.91 8.22
C ASP A 61 17.51 4.26 7.53
N ARG A 62 16.69 4.32 6.47
CA ARG A 62 16.32 5.59 5.81
C ARG A 62 15.32 6.40 6.64
N ILE A 63 14.64 5.76 7.58
CA ILE A 63 13.66 6.41 8.46
C ILE A 63 14.45 7.12 9.58
N PRO A 64 14.20 8.43 9.82
CA PRO A 64 14.83 9.10 10.95
C PRO A 64 14.56 8.37 12.27
N ALA A 65 15.60 8.19 13.09
CA ALA A 65 15.51 7.42 14.34
C ALA A 65 14.50 8.01 15.33
N LYS A 66 14.33 9.34 15.38
CA LYS A 66 13.11 9.94 15.96
C LYS A 66 11.99 9.51 15.01
N TYR A 67 11.03 8.67 15.31
CA TYR A 67 9.95 8.14 14.43
C TYR A 67 10.07 6.62 14.35
N VAL A 68 11.21 6.03 14.70
CA VAL A 68 11.34 4.59 14.96
C VAL A 68 11.13 4.32 16.45
N ALA A 69 10.40 3.26 16.76
CA ALA A 69 10.16 2.83 18.14
C ALA A 69 11.47 2.39 18.80
N ALA A 70 11.58 2.53 20.13
CA ALA A 70 12.83 2.24 20.85
C ALA A 70 13.26 0.76 20.80
N ASN A 71 12.32 -0.14 20.51
CA ASN A 71 12.56 -1.56 20.31
C ASN A 71 12.69 -1.95 18.82
N GLU A 72 12.75 -0.96 17.92
CA GLU A 72 12.90 -1.12 16.47
C GLU A 72 11.82 -1.96 15.79
N SER A 73 10.71 -2.27 16.49
CA SER A 73 9.66 -3.14 15.97
C SER A 73 8.65 -2.43 15.05
N GLY A 74 8.83 -1.14 14.77
CA GLY A 74 7.86 -0.33 14.04
C GLY A 74 8.04 1.17 14.21
N MET A 75 7.04 1.92 13.76
CA MET A 75 6.98 3.37 13.96
C MET A 75 6.79 3.70 15.45
N ARG A 76 7.42 4.79 15.90
CA ARG A 76 7.16 5.35 17.23
C ARG A 76 5.79 6.00 17.28
N CYS A 77 5.01 5.64 18.28
CA CYS A 77 3.71 6.23 18.59
C CYS A 77 3.69 6.91 19.96
N GLU A 78 2.88 7.96 20.08
CA GLU A 78 2.48 8.59 21.34
C GLU A 78 1.04 8.15 21.63
N GLY A 79 0.86 7.20 22.56
CA GLY A 79 -0.38 6.43 22.63
C GLY A 79 -0.59 5.68 21.31
N VAL A 80 -1.74 5.87 20.67
CA VAL A 80 -2.07 5.28 19.37
C VAL A 80 -1.66 6.14 18.16
N ARG A 81 -1.09 7.33 18.41
CA ARG A 81 -0.81 8.30 17.35
C ARG A 81 0.63 8.19 16.86
N CYS A 82 0.82 7.95 15.57
CA CYS A 82 2.13 7.94 14.94
C CYS A 82 2.83 9.29 15.11
N SER A 83 4.08 9.26 15.55
CA SER A 83 4.87 10.47 15.81
C SER A 83 5.28 11.24 14.55
N ALA A 84 5.21 10.61 13.38
CA ALA A 84 5.42 11.28 12.09
C ALA A 84 4.14 11.95 11.55
N LEU A 85 2.98 11.72 12.15
CA LEU A 85 1.74 12.37 11.75
C LEU A 85 1.75 13.83 12.22
N SER A 86 1.56 14.77 11.31
CA SER A 86 1.29 16.18 11.61
C SER A 86 -0.16 16.53 11.31
N GLY A 87 -0.69 17.53 11.99
CA GLY A 87 -2.07 17.99 11.83
C GLY A 87 -3.07 17.24 12.70
N GLU A 88 -4.36 17.39 12.35
CA GLU A 88 -5.51 16.92 13.11
C GLU A 88 -6.30 15.87 12.33
N VAL A 89 -6.50 14.71 12.96
CA VAL A 89 -7.25 13.57 12.42
C VAL A 89 -8.67 14.00 12.06
N GLY A 90 -9.13 13.63 10.87
CA GLY A 90 -10.43 13.99 10.33
C GLY A 90 -10.57 15.42 9.81
N LYS A 91 -9.51 16.23 9.83
CA LYS A 91 -9.51 17.59 9.28
C LYS A 91 -8.45 17.80 8.21
N SER A 92 -7.18 17.74 8.60
CA SER A 92 -6.05 17.93 7.71
C SER A 92 -4.79 17.39 8.38
N THR A 93 -4.12 16.49 7.69
CA THR A 93 -2.95 15.77 8.17
C THR A 93 -1.91 15.62 7.07
N ALA A 94 -0.67 15.39 7.48
CA ALA A 94 0.41 15.03 6.58
C ALA A 94 1.37 14.08 7.29
N CYS A 95 2.07 13.24 6.52
CA CYS A 95 3.14 12.40 7.03
C CYS A 95 4.47 13.14 6.88
N GLY A 96 5.16 13.40 7.99
CA GLY A 96 6.46 14.06 8.00
C GLY A 96 7.61 13.25 7.40
N ILE A 97 7.36 12.01 7.00
CA ILE A 97 8.32 11.12 6.33
C ILE A 97 7.75 10.47 5.07
N TYR A 98 6.77 11.11 4.41
CA TYR A 98 5.99 10.50 3.32
C TYR A 98 6.85 9.80 2.24
N GLU A 99 7.96 10.43 1.86
CA GLU A 99 8.91 9.93 0.85
C GLU A 99 9.66 8.67 1.29
N VAL A 100 10.01 8.58 2.57
CA VAL A 100 10.76 7.46 3.15
C VAL A 100 9.87 6.55 4.01
N ARG A 101 8.55 6.55 3.76
CA ARG A 101 7.63 5.66 4.45
C ARG A 101 8.08 4.20 4.32
N PRO A 102 8.01 3.43 5.42
CA PRO A 102 8.22 1.99 5.40
C PRO A 102 7.17 1.32 4.51
N ASP A 103 7.49 0.15 3.98
CA ASP A 103 6.63 -0.61 3.09
C ASP A 103 5.30 -0.97 3.76
N VAL A 104 5.29 -1.24 5.07
CA VAL A 104 4.04 -1.48 5.82
C VAL A 104 3.11 -0.27 5.85
N CYS A 105 3.64 0.96 5.82
CA CYS A 105 2.82 2.17 5.66
C CYS A 105 2.28 2.35 4.24
N ARG A 106 2.95 1.77 3.23
CA ARG A 106 2.55 1.84 1.81
C ARG A 106 1.57 0.73 1.44
N ALA A 107 1.61 -0.38 2.16
CA ALA A 107 0.71 -1.51 1.99
C ALA A 107 -0.74 -1.15 2.34
N CYS A 108 -0.95 -0.25 3.32
CA CYS A 108 -2.28 0.30 3.61
C CYS A 108 -2.68 1.30 2.52
N MET A 109 -3.63 0.90 1.69
CA MET A 109 -4.13 1.65 0.55
C MET A 109 -5.42 2.38 0.91
N PRO A 110 -5.63 3.60 0.39
CA PRO A 110 -6.87 4.34 0.67
C PRO A 110 -8.11 3.54 0.25
N GLY A 111 -9.01 3.28 1.19
CA GLY A 111 -10.25 2.54 0.98
C GLY A 111 -10.15 1.02 1.08
N ASP A 112 -8.99 0.46 1.43
CA ASP A 112 -8.88 -0.96 1.78
C ASP A 112 -9.52 -1.27 3.15
N ASP A 113 -9.68 -2.56 3.47
CA ASP A 113 -10.35 -3.02 4.69
C ASP A 113 -9.73 -2.40 5.96
N ASP A 114 -8.40 -2.32 6.00
CA ASP A 114 -7.62 -1.72 7.08
C ASP A 114 -7.90 -0.20 7.20
N CYS A 115 -7.95 0.52 6.09
CA CYS A 115 -8.30 1.93 6.01
C CYS A 115 -9.73 2.17 6.49
N LEU A 116 -10.69 1.37 6.02
CA LEU A 116 -12.10 1.50 6.41
C LEU A 116 -12.30 1.20 7.90
N MET A 117 -11.62 0.19 8.45
CA MET A 117 -11.61 -0.12 9.87
C MET A 117 -11.10 1.08 10.69
N ALA A 118 -9.95 1.66 10.31
CA ALA A 118 -9.40 2.82 11.01
C ALA A 118 -10.34 4.04 10.93
N ARG A 119 -10.90 4.31 9.74
CA ARG A 119 -11.86 5.40 9.54
C ARG A 119 -13.11 5.23 10.40
N HIS A 120 -13.67 4.03 10.42
CA HIS A 120 -14.83 3.71 11.26
C HIS A 120 -14.55 3.96 12.74
N ALA A 121 -13.39 3.55 13.26
CA ALA A 121 -13.01 3.78 14.66
C ALA A 121 -12.87 5.27 15.02
N HIS A 122 -12.59 6.13 14.04
CA HIS A 122 -12.56 7.58 14.18
C HIS A 122 -13.88 8.28 13.81
N GLY A 123 -14.95 7.52 13.48
CA GLY A 123 -16.25 8.08 13.08
C GLY A 123 -16.23 8.78 11.72
N LEU A 124 -15.30 8.41 10.84
CA LEU A 124 -15.14 9.00 9.50
C LEU A 124 -15.92 8.21 8.44
N PRO A 125 -16.33 8.84 7.32
CA PRO A 125 -17.07 8.16 6.25
C PRO A 125 -16.29 7.00 5.63
N THR A 126 -16.95 5.86 5.38
CA THR A 126 -16.35 4.65 4.77
C THR A 126 -16.88 4.36 3.36
N THR A 127 -17.60 5.29 2.75
CA THR A 127 -18.26 5.17 1.43
C THR A 127 -18.22 6.48 0.68
#